data_AF-A0A7Y2L1G4-F1
#
_entry.id   AF-A0A7Y2L1G4-F1
#
_cell.length_a   1.000
_cell.length_b   1.000
_cell.length_c   1.000
_cell.angle_alpha   90.00
_cell.angle_beta   90.00
_cell.angle_gamma   90.00
#
_symmetry.space_group_name_H-M   'P 1'
#
loop_
_entity.id
_entity.type
_entity.pdbx_description
1 polymer ?
#
loop_
_entity_poly.entity_id
_entity_poly.type
_entity_poly.pdbx_seq_one_letter_code
_entity_poly.pdbx_strand_id
1 'polypeptide(L)' 'GGSFRSQSSTYTTYGVSQGGYSIVDLMTGYNVNKKLKVQANLNNVFDKHYYQSISNPAGANIFGDPRNVAVTMKWSM' A
#
# COMPACT_ATOMS: atom_id res chain seq x y z
N GLY A 1 12.32 7.87 -3.04
CA GLY A 1 12.16 6.49 -3.53
C GLY A 1 10.69 6.14 -3.56
N GLY A 2 10.34 4.94 -4.02
CA GLY A 2 8.95 4.51 -4.05
C GLY A 2 8.84 3.04 -4.47
N SER A 3 7.65 2.48 -4.32
CA SER A 3 7.32 1.12 -4.77
C SER A 3 6.15 1.15 -5.73
N PHE A 4 6.19 0.25 -6.71
CA PHE A 4 5.11 -0.02 -7.63
C PHE A 4 4.75 -1.50 -7.53
N ARG A 5 3.48 -1.81 -7.27
CA ARG A 5 2.94 -3.17 -7.25
C ARG A 5 1.83 -3.27 -8.27
N SER A 6 1.80 -4.34 -9.04
CA SER A 6 0.73 -4.61 -10.00
C SER A 6 0.25 -6.05 -9.85
N GLN A 7 -1.06 -6.23 -9.88
CA GLN A 7 -1.72 -7.52 -9.82
C GLN A 7 -2.67 -7.64 -11.02
N SER A 8 -2.60 -8.77 -11.70
CA SER A 8 -3.55 -9.11 -12.77
C SER A 8 -4.93 -9.43 -12.19
N SER A 9 -5.93 -9.55 -13.06
CA SER A 9 -7.27 -9.96 -12.63
C SER A 9 -7.22 -11.26 -11.84
N THR A 10 -7.96 -11.33 -10.74
CA THR A 10 -8.06 -12.50 -9.87
C THR A 10 -9.49 -13.05 -9.96
N TYR A 11 -9.62 -14.36 -10.01
CA TYR A 11 -10.90 -15.07 -10.08
C TYR A 11 -10.91 -16.23 -9.09
N THR A 12 -12.08 -16.56 -8.56
CA THR A 12 -12.26 -17.69 -7.64
C THR A 12 -13.25 -18.69 -8.22
N THR A 13 -13.18 -19.94 -7.76
CA THR A 13 -14.09 -21.02 -8.18
C THR A 13 -15.54 -20.75 -7.78
N TYR A 14 -15.80 -19.78 -6.90
CA TYR A 14 -17.12 -19.35 -6.46
C TYR A 14 -17.72 -18.21 -7.31
N GLY A 15 -17.10 -17.89 -8.46
CA GLY A 15 -17.59 -16.85 -9.37
C GLY A 15 -17.32 -15.42 -8.91
N VAL A 16 -16.49 -15.22 -7.87
CA VAL A 16 -16.03 -13.89 -7.47
C VAL A 16 -14.83 -13.52 -8.32
N SER A 17 -14.83 -12.32 -8.88
CA SER A 17 -13.71 -11.82 -9.66
C SER A 17 -13.40 -10.36 -9.34
N GLN A 18 -12.14 -10.01 -9.51
CA GLN A 18 -11.65 -8.64 -9.42
C GLN A 18 -10.73 -8.36 -10.60
N GLY A 19 -10.91 -7.20 -11.23
CA GLY A 19 -10.02 -6.73 -12.30
C GLY A 19 -8.60 -6.44 -11.81
N GLY A 20 -7.65 -6.44 -12.74
CA GLY A 20 -6.27 -6.07 -12.42
C GLY A 20 -6.14 -4.67 -11.85
N TYR A 21 -5.20 -4.48 -10.95
CA TYR A 21 -4.94 -3.20 -10.30
C TYR A 21 -3.45 -2.97 -10.10
N SER A 22 -3.08 -1.71 -9.91
CA SER A 22 -1.71 -1.30 -9.62
C SER A 22 -1.74 -0.28 -8.50
N ILE A 23 -0.82 -0.42 -7.55
CA ILE A 23 -0.67 0.44 -6.37
C ILE A 23 0.73 1.05 -6.42
N VAL A 24 0.79 2.33 -6.09
CA VAL A 24 2.02 3.10 -6.06
C VAL A 24 2.16 3.72 -4.68
N ASP A 25 3.36 3.57 -4.10
CA ASP A 25 3.73 4.20 -2.85
C ASP A 25 4.96 5.07 -3.05
N LEU A 26 5.01 6.13 -2.27
CA LEU A 26 6.09 7.11 -2.29
C LEU A 26 6.78 7.12 -0.92
N MET A 27 8.10 7.13 -0.93
CA MET A 27 8.94 7.26 0.25
C MET A 27 9.92 8.41 0.06
N THR A 28 9.91 9.36 1.00
CA THR A 28 10.89 10.44 1.06
C THR A 28 11.57 10.47 2.41
N GLY A 29 12.86 10.76 2.44
CA GLY A 29 13.65 10.79 3.67
C GLY A 29 14.67 11.91 3.63
N TYR A 30 14.86 12.56 4.77
CA TYR A 30 15.75 13.69 4.93
C TYR A 30 16.57 13.57 6.22
N ASN A 31 17.88 13.76 6.11
CA ASN A 31 18.78 13.86 7.26
C ASN A 31 18.82 15.32 7.70
N VAL A 32 18.09 15.66 8.77
CA VAL A 32 18.05 17.02 9.30
C VAL A 32 19.42 17.41 9.87
N ASN A 33 20.08 16.47 10.56
CA ASN A 33 21.45 16.62 11.01
C ASN A 33 22.10 15.22 11.21
N LYS A 34 23.33 15.16 11.75
CA LYS A 34 24.05 13.89 11.98
C LYS A 34 23.33 12.92 12.92
N LYS A 35 22.41 13.43 13.76
CA LYS A 35 21.71 12.69 14.81
C LYS A 35 20.23 12.48 14.49
N LEU A 36 19.62 13.28 13.62
CA LEU A 36 18.19 13.26 13.33
C LEU A 36 17.92 12.97 11.86
N LYS A 37 17.17 11.89 11.62
CA LYS A 37 16.62 11.52 10.31
C LYS A 37 15.10 11.52 10.38
N VAL A 38 14.47 12.07 9.35
CA VAL A 38 13.01 12.08 9.20
C VAL A 38 12.66 11.38 7.89
N GLN A 39 11.66 10.52 7.92
CA GLN A 39 11.15 9.82 6.76
C GLN A 39 9.63 9.95 6.72
N ALA A 40 9.09 10.19 5.53
CA ALA A 40 7.66 10.16 5.27
C ALA A 40 7.36 9.11 4.19
N ASN A 41 6.35 8.29 4.45
CA ASN A 41 5.83 7.28 3.54
C ASN A 41 4.37 7.62 3.24
N LEU A 42 4.03 7.73 1.96
CA LEU A 42 2.67 7.89 1.45
C LEU A 42 2.32 6.64 0.66
N ASN A 43 1.43 5.83 1.21
CA ASN A 43 1.00 4.57 0.60
C ASN A 43 -0.28 4.79 -0.21
N ASN A 44 -0.43 4.03 -1.30
CA ASN A 44 -1.58 4.10 -2.20
C ASN A 44 -1.85 5.55 -2.65
N VAL A 45 -0.85 6.16 -3.30
CA VAL A 45 -0.84 7.59 -3.69
C VAL A 45 -2.07 8.00 -4.49
N PHE A 46 -2.58 7.07 -5.32
CA PHE A 46 -3.76 7.27 -6.18
C PHE A 46 -5.10 6.88 -5.54
N ASP A 47 -5.11 6.58 -4.24
CA ASP A 47 -6.32 6.26 -3.46
C ASP A 47 -7.19 5.16 -4.07
N LYS A 48 -6.52 4.12 -4.56
CA LYS A 48 -7.18 3.01 -5.24
C LYS A 48 -7.92 2.16 -4.23
N HIS A 49 -9.18 1.89 -4.52
CA HIS A 49 -10.00 0.95 -3.76
C HIS A 49 -9.90 -0.42 -4.42
N TYR A 50 -9.42 -1.41 -3.66
CA TYR A 50 -9.18 -2.76 -4.16
C TYR A 50 -9.26 -3.77 -3.03
N TYR A 51 -9.56 -5.02 -3.37
CA TYR A 51 -9.39 -6.16 -2.49
C TYR A 51 -7.97 -6.69 -2.63
N GLN A 52 -7.23 -6.75 -1.53
CA GLN A 52 -5.93 -7.42 -1.50
C GLN A 52 -6.07 -8.94 -1.58
N SER A 53 -7.23 -9.46 -1.17
CA SER A 53 -7.59 -10.87 -1.27
C SER A 53 -9.08 -11.02 -1.52
N ILE A 54 -9.45 -11.90 -2.45
CA ILE A 54 -10.82 -12.30 -2.72
C ILE A 54 -10.97 -13.81 -2.53
N SER A 55 -12.11 -14.24 -2.02
CA SER A 55 -12.44 -15.64 -1.74
C SER A 55 -13.83 -15.97 -2.26
N ASN A 56 -14.83 -16.09 -1.40
CA ASN A 56 -16.19 -16.46 -1.78
C ASN A 56 -17.18 -15.33 -1.45
N PRO A 57 -18.41 -15.38 -1.99
CA PRO A 57 -19.41 -14.35 -1.73
C PRO A 57 -19.83 -14.24 -0.26
N ALA A 58 -19.66 -15.33 0.51
CA ALA A 58 -20.02 -15.38 1.91
C ALA A 58 -18.97 -14.75 2.85
N GLY A 59 -17.75 -14.47 2.36
CA GLY A 59 -16.75 -13.74 3.14
C GLY A 59 -15.29 -14.02 2.76
N ALA A 60 -14.40 -13.63 3.68
CA ALA A 60 -12.94 -13.67 3.51
C ALA A 60 -12.40 -12.84 2.33
N ASN A 61 -13.15 -11.81 1.93
CA ASN A 61 -12.68 -10.77 1.01
C ASN A 61 -12.06 -9.64 1.85
N ILE A 62 -10.78 -9.37 1.67
CA ILE A 62 -10.03 -8.40 2.48
C ILE A 62 -9.71 -7.19 1.60
N PHE A 63 -10.09 -6.01 2.05
CA PHE A 63 -9.70 -4.76 1.41
C PHE A 63 -8.22 -4.49 1.64
N GLY A 64 -7.56 -3.96 0.60
CA GLY A 64 -6.25 -3.36 0.78
C GLY A 64 -6.34 -2.05 1.58
N ASP A 65 -5.21 -1.62 2.11
CA ASP A 65 -5.18 -0.39 2.89
C ASP A 65 -5.57 0.82 2.01
N PRO A 66 -6.45 1.71 2.52
CA PRO A 66 -6.73 2.98 1.87
C PRO A 66 -5.47 3.86 1.88
N ARG A 67 -5.50 4.98 1.15
CA ARG A 67 -4.40 5.94 1.17
C ARG A 67 -4.08 6.37 2.60
N ASN A 68 -2.82 6.19 2.99
CA ASN A 68 -2.35 6.50 4.33
C ASN A 68 -0.94 7.10 4.31
N VAL A 69 -0.62 7.84 5.37
CA VAL A 69 0.66 8.53 5.55
C VAL A 69 1.27 8.11 6.87
N ALA A 70 2.55 7.75 6.84
CA ALA A 70 3.34 7.47 8.02
C ALA A 70 4.59 8.34 8.05
N VAL A 71 4.85 8.99 9.18
CA VAL A 71 6.06 9.78 9.41
C VAL A 71 6.87 9.11 10.51
N THR A 72 8.14 8.83 10.21
CA THR A 72 9.08 8.19 11.12
C THR A 72 10.22 9.16 11.41
N MET A 73 10.50 9.36 12.69
CA MET A 73 11.66 10.12 13.14
C MET A 73 12.64 9.17 13.83
N LYS A 74 13.91 9.21 13.43
CA LYS A 74 14.97 8.43 14.03
C LYS A 74 16.03 9.36 14.58
N TRP A 75 16.23 9.28 15.89
CA TRP A 75 17.32 9.94 16.60
C TRP A 75 18.45 8.94 16.89
N SER A 76 19.70 9.38 16.81
CA SER A 76 20.88 8.61 17.20
C SER A 76 21.70 9.42 18.20
N MET A 77 22.05 8.81 19.34
CA MET A 77 22.79 9.47 20.42
C MET A 77 24.24 9.75 20.04
#